data_AF-A0A9D7YUG4-F1
#
_entry.id   AF-A0A9D7YUG4-F1
#
_cell.length_a   1.000
_cell.length_b   1.000
_cell.length_c   1.000
_cell.angle_alpha   90.00
_cell.angle_beta   90.00
_cell.angle_gamma   90.00
#
_symmetry.space_group_name_H-M   'P 1'
#
loop_
_entity.id
_entity.type
_entity.pdbx_description
1 polymer ?
#
loop_
_entity_poly.entity_id
_entity_poly.type
_entity_poly.pdbx_seq_one_letter_code
_entity_poly.pdbx_strand_id
1 'polypeptide(L)'
;MQIFKSENKKSNALPLLAVGTFGLHVFTLLLLIFHGSMLQQLRRQLTPQSLVQLVDGRVITADPQENLERQPETIRRFVAETMNLMLTWSQQQPPTTVWEISSQLVADDFKQKMKSQVINLNPDSQFENVNRGTENVLVIQKISQPTKIGNGQWKVEIFANQLTFSSYDKLGKSTSFNKQILVRAINEPATSLPNAPLPSHFAVYRLGEARLEIYNVCEIQDKNCSGNSN
;
A
#
# COMPACT_ATOMS: atom_id res chain seq x y z
N MET A 1 -59.90 75.89 26.12
CA MET A 1 -58.91 76.12 25.05
C MET A 1 -57.62 75.41 25.47
N GLN A 2 -57.40 74.18 24.99
CA GLN A 2 -56.22 73.37 25.32
C GLN A 2 -55.22 73.49 24.17
N ILE A 3 -54.03 74.02 24.46
CA ILE A 3 -52.93 74.07 23.50
C ILE A 3 -52.10 72.81 23.68
N PHE A 4 -52.28 71.83 22.78
CA PHE A 4 -51.42 70.65 22.74
C PHE A 4 -50.07 71.03 22.12
N LYS A 5 -49.03 70.98 22.94
CA LYS A 5 -47.63 71.14 22.54
C LYS A 5 -47.15 69.85 21.90
N SER A 6 -46.78 69.89 20.62
CA SER A 6 -46.19 68.77 19.89
C SER A 6 -44.75 68.53 20.36
N GLU A 7 -44.50 67.38 20.99
CA GLU A 7 -43.15 66.92 21.34
C GLU A 7 -42.43 66.39 20.10
N ASN A 8 -41.23 66.90 19.82
CA ASN A 8 -40.39 66.47 18.70
C ASN A 8 -39.85 65.05 18.96
N LYS A 9 -40.33 64.07 18.20
CA LYS A 9 -39.93 62.66 18.28
C LYS A 9 -38.48 62.52 17.78
N LYS A 10 -37.51 62.35 18.69
CA LYS A 10 -36.12 62.04 18.34
C LYS A 10 -36.07 60.66 17.64
N SER A 11 -35.69 60.62 16.37
CA SER A 11 -35.56 59.37 15.61
C SER A 11 -34.37 58.56 16.12
N ASN A 12 -34.63 57.34 16.63
CA ASN A 12 -33.57 56.42 17.04
C ASN A 12 -33.04 55.64 15.83
N ALA A 13 -31.77 55.86 15.45
CA ALA A 13 -31.14 55.24 14.29
C ALA A 13 -30.60 53.82 14.54
N LEU A 14 -30.49 53.38 15.80
CA LEU A 14 -29.93 52.08 16.18
C LEU A 14 -30.63 50.87 15.52
N PRO A 15 -31.97 50.79 15.46
CA PRO A 15 -32.65 49.67 14.80
C PRO A 15 -32.40 49.64 13.29
N LEU A 16 -32.22 50.81 12.67
CA LEU A 16 -32.00 50.96 11.23
C LEU A 16 -30.60 50.45 10.86
N LEU A 17 -29.60 50.76 11.69
CA LEU A 17 -28.26 50.18 11.58
C LEU A 17 -28.24 48.67 11.80
N ALA A 18 -28.97 48.16 12.80
CA ALA A 18 -29.03 46.72 13.09
C ALA A 18 -29.65 45.91 11.94
N VAL A 19 -30.72 46.42 11.32
CA VAL A 19 -31.32 45.80 10.13
C VAL A 19 -30.36 45.86 8.93
N GLY A 20 -29.65 46.98 8.76
CA GLY A 20 -28.66 47.14 7.70
C GLY A 20 -27.49 46.16 7.82
N THR A 21 -26.92 46.00 9.01
CA THR A 21 -25.82 45.05 9.25
C THR A 21 -26.29 43.60 9.10
N PHE A 22 -27.48 43.27 9.61
CA PHE A 22 -28.06 41.93 9.43
C PHE A 22 -28.26 41.60 7.95
N GLY A 23 -28.82 42.53 7.16
CA GLY A 23 -28.99 42.36 5.72
C GLY A 23 -27.66 42.18 4.98
N LEU A 24 -26.64 42.97 5.34
CA LEU A 24 -25.29 42.82 4.79
C LEU A 24 -24.71 41.43 5.13
N HIS A 25 -24.89 40.94 6.36
CA HIS A 25 -24.41 39.61 6.74
C HIS A 25 -25.11 38.49 5.97
N VAL A 26 -26.43 38.55 5.81
CA VAL A 26 -27.19 37.58 4.98
C VAL A 26 -26.69 37.61 3.54
N PHE A 27 -26.46 38.81 2.99
CA PHE A 27 -25.91 38.96 1.64
C PHE A 27 -24.50 38.37 1.51
N THR A 28 -23.61 38.63 2.48
CA THR A 28 -22.27 38.03 2.49
C THR A 28 -22.30 36.51 2.61
N LEU A 29 -23.21 35.96 3.42
CA LEU A 29 -23.40 34.51 3.54
C LEU A 29 -23.83 33.89 2.20
N LEU A 30 -24.78 34.51 1.50
CA LEU A 30 -25.22 34.05 0.18
C LEU A 30 -24.09 34.09 -0.85
N LEU A 31 -23.27 35.15 -0.85
CA LEU A 31 -22.07 35.22 -1.69
C LEU A 31 -21.07 34.11 -1.38
N LEU A 32 -20.82 33.82 -0.11
CA LEU A 32 -19.91 32.74 0.30
C LEU A 32 -20.43 31.36 -0.14
N ILE A 33 -21.74 31.11 -0.01
CA ILE A 33 -22.37 29.85 -0.48
C ILE A 33 -22.26 29.74 -2.00
N PHE A 34 -22.51 30.83 -2.74
CA PHE A 34 -22.38 30.87 -4.19
C PHE A 34 -20.95 30.61 -4.66
N HIS A 35 -19.95 31.25 -4.03
CA HIS A 35 -18.56 30.98 -4.35
C HIS A 35 -18.15 29.54 -3.98
N GLY A 36 -18.62 29.02 -2.85
CA GLY A 36 -18.40 27.64 -2.44
C GLY A 36 -18.97 26.63 -3.44
N SER A 37 -20.18 26.87 -3.96
CA SER A 37 -20.79 25.98 -4.96
C SER A 37 -20.04 26.02 -6.29
N MET A 38 -19.60 27.20 -6.74
CA MET A 38 -18.80 27.36 -7.96
C MET A 38 -17.44 26.65 -7.85
N LEU A 39 -16.74 26.80 -6.71
CA LEU A 39 -15.49 26.11 -6.42
C LEU A 39 -15.67 24.58 -6.39
N GLN A 40 -16.76 24.10 -5.80
CA GLN A 40 -17.08 22.68 -5.76
C GLN A 40 -17.35 22.11 -7.16
N GLN A 41 -18.01 22.89 -8.02
CA GLN A 41 -18.29 22.49 -9.41
C GLN A 41 -17.00 22.47 -10.24
N LEU A 42 -16.13 23.47 -10.08
CA LEU A 42 -14.80 23.49 -10.69
C LEU A 42 -13.96 22.30 -10.24
N ARG A 43 -13.93 22.00 -8.94
CA ARG A 43 -13.18 20.86 -8.39
C ARG A 43 -13.62 19.53 -9.01
N ARG A 44 -14.92 19.36 -9.27
CA ARG A 44 -15.45 18.15 -9.93
C ARG A 44 -15.10 18.06 -11.42
N GLN A 45 -14.97 19.20 -12.09
CA GLN A 45 -14.55 19.25 -13.51
C GLN A 45 -13.03 19.16 -13.68
N LEU A 46 -12.27 19.65 -12.69
CA LEU A 46 -10.81 19.75 -12.69
C LEU A 46 -10.10 18.58 -11.98
N THR A 47 -10.78 17.47 -11.73
CA THR A 47 -10.11 16.17 -11.56
C THR A 47 -10.09 15.45 -12.91
N PRO A 48 -9.33 15.93 -13.92
CA PRO A 48 -9.25 15.23 -15.19
C PRO A 48 -8.61 13.88 -14.94
N GLN A 49 -9.19 12.84 -15.53
CA GLN A 49 -8.48 11.58 -15.70
C GLN A 49 -7.24 11.89 -16.54
N SER A 50 -6.06 11.52 -16.06
CA SER A 50 -4.84 11.70 -16.82
C SER A 50 -4.81 10.64 -17.92
N LEU A 51 -4.50 11.06 -19.15
CA LEU A 51 -4.23 10.12 -20.22
C LEU A 51 -2.78 9.65 -20.07
N VAL A 52 -2.59 8.37 -19.78
CA VAL A 52 -1.28 7.74 -19.71
C VAL A 52 -1.10 6.91 -20.95
N GLN A 53 -0.08 7.23 -21.74
CA GLN A 53 0.36 6.37 -22.82
C GLN A 53 1.33 5.32 -22.26
N LEU A 54 1.00 4.06 -22.49
CA LEU A 54 1.80 2.92 -22.10
C LEU A 54 2.98 2.76 -23.08
N VAL A 55 4.01 2.03 -22.65
CA VAL A 55 5.21 1.74 -23.45
C VAL A 55 4.92 0.97 -24.74
N ASP A 56 3.75 0.30 -24.83
CA ASP A 56 3.29 -0.40 -26.02
C ASP A 56 2.45 0.47 -26.97
N GLY A 57 2.34 1.77 -26.68
CA GLY A 57 1.61 2.74 -27.48
C GLY A 57 0.11 2.84 -27.17
N ARG A 58 -0.46 1.96 -26.34
CA ARG A 58 -1.86 2.05 -25.93
C ARG A 58 -2.05 3.22 -24.95
N VAL A 59 -3.21 3.88 -25.04
CA VAL A 59 -3.57 4.96 -24.12
C VAL A 59 -4.62 4.46 -23.14
N ILE A 60 -4.40 4.72 -21.86
CA ILE A 60 -5.36 4.45 -20.79
C ILE A 60 -5.70 5.75 -20.06
N THR A 61 -6.92 5.83 -19.55
CA THR A 61 -7.32 6.85 -18.58
C THR A 61 -6.93 6.36 -17.19
N ALA A 62 -6.17 7.17 -16.45
CA ALA A 62 -5.80 6.89 -15.07
C ALA A 62 -6.41 7.96 -14.15
N ASP A 63 -6.95 7.50 -13.02
CA ASP A 63 -7.35 8.43 -11.97
C ASP A 63 -6.09 8.90 -11.22
N PRO A 64 -5.95 10.21 -10.96
CA PRO A 64 -4.83 10.71 -10.19
C PRO A 64 -4.92 10.17 -8.76
N GLN A 65 -3.84 9.56 -8.30
CA GLN A 65 -3.72 9.00 -6.96
C GLN A 65 -2.49 9.59 -6.27
N GLU A 66 -2.54 9.77 -4.96
CA GLU A 66 -1.37 10.17 -4.19
C GLU A 66 -0.23 9.16 -4.40
N ASN A 67 1.00 9.66 -4.56
CA ASN A 67 2.18 8.85 -4.91
C ASN A 67 2.41 7.64 -3.99
N LEU A 68 2.02 7.76 -2.72
CA LEU A 68 2.19 6.71 -1.71
C LEU A 68 0.97 5.82 -1.55
N GLU A 69 -0.14 6.04 -2.23
CA GLU A 69 -1.33 5.21 -2.11
C GLU A 69 -1.34 4.09 -3.17
N ARG A 70 -1.88 2.92 -2.83
CA ARG A 70 -1.97 1.77 -3.72
C ARG A 70 -3.35 1.13 -3.59
N GLN A 71 -3.83 0.56 -4.71
CA GLN A 71 -5.08 -0.20 -4.68
C GLN A 71 -4.91 -1.46 -3.83
N PRO A 72 -5.92 -1.86 -3.03
CA PRO A 72 -5.83 -3.02 -2.14
C PRO A 72 -5.39 -4.30 -2.86
N GLU A 73 -5.90 -4.52 -4.07
CA GLU A 73 -5.58 -5.67 -4.92
C GLU A 73 -4.12 -5.68 -5.36
N THR A 74 -3.53 -4.50 -5.61
CA THR A 74 -2.11 -4.37 -5.96
C THR A 74 -1.23 -4.81 -4.80
N ILE A 75 -1.55 -4.38 -3.58
CA ILE A 75 -0.81 -4.75 -2.37
C ILE A 75 -0.95 -6.26 -2.11
N ARG A 76 -2.17 -6.80 -2.21
CA ARG A 76 -2.43 -8.24 -2.00
C ARG A 76 -1.69 -9.09 -3.01
N ARG A 77 -1.71 -8.71 -4.29
CA ARG A 77 -0.98 -9.38 -5.37
C ARG A 77 0.52 -9.32 -5.16
N PHE A 78 1.04 -8.14 -4.82
CA PHE A 78 2.46 -7.94 -4.52
C PHE A 78 2.92 -8.87 -3.40
N VAL A 79 2.20 -8.92 -2.27
CA VAL A 79 2.52 -9.82 -1.15
C VAL A 79 2.43 -11.28 -1.59
N ALA A 80 1.37 -11.68 -2.28
CA ALA A 80 1.16 -13.05 -2.72
C ALA A 80 2.32 -13.56 -3.59
N GLU A 81 2.61 -12.82 -4.65
CA GLU A 81 3.58 -13.23 -5.66
C GLU A 81 5.01 -13.12 -5.12
N THR A 82 5.31 -12.10 -4.30
CA THR A 82 6.64 -11.95 -3.67
C THR A 82 6.92 -13.09 -2.69
N MET A 83 5.97 -13.39 -1.79
CA MET A 83 6.14 -14.49 -0.83
C MET A 83 6.19 -15.84 -1.54
N ASN A 84 5.34 -16.05 -2.55
CA ASN A 84 5.34 -17.29 -3.32
C ASN A 84 6.66 -17.48 -4.07
N LEU A 85 7.18 -16.43 -4.70
CA LEU A 85 8.47 -16.48 -5.39
C LEU A 85 9.61 -16.78 -4.41
N MET A 86 9.66 -16.11 -3.27
CA MET A 86 10.74 -16.24 -2.30
C MET A 86 10.75 -17.59 -1.57
N LEU A 87 9.57 -18.15 -1.31
CA LEU A 87 9.40 -19.38 -0.54
C LEU A 87 9.11 -20.60 -1.40
N THR A 88 9.16 -20.50 -2.72
CA THR A 88 9.05 -21.65 -3.62
C THR A 88 10.36 -21.85 -4.36
N TRP A 89 11.00 -23.00 -4.12
CA TRP A 89 12.30 -23.34 -4.69
C TRP A 89 12.42 -24.84 -4.90
N SER A 90 13.27 -25.23 -5.84
CA SER A 90 13.50 -26.63 -6.22
C SER A 90 14.96 -26.86 -6.56
N GLN A 91 15.33 -28.07 -6.99
CA GLN A 91 16.69 -28.31 -7.49
C GLN A 91 17.04 -27.47 -8.73
N GLN A 92 16.08 -27.20 -9.61
CA GLN A 92 16.29 -26.37 -10.81
C GLN A 92 16.31 -24.87 -10.48
N GLN A 93 15.70 -24.47 -9.36
CA GLN A 93 15.68 -23.10 -8.85
C GLN A 93 16.14 -23.09 -7.40
N PRO A 94 17.47 -23.14 -7.17
CA PRO A 94 18.02 -23.24 -5.83
C PRO A 94 17.59 -22.05 -4.96
N PRO A 95 17.39 -22.27 -3.65
CA PRO A 95 16.91 -21.22 -2.74
C PRO A 95 17.85 -20.02 -2.69
N THR A 96 19.17 -20.21 -2.84
CA THR A 96 20.15 -19.11 -2.92
C THR A 96 19.90 -18.19 -4.11
N THR A 97 19.70 -18.76 -5.30
CA THR A 97 19.37 -18.01 -6.52
C THR A 97 18.00 -17.33 -6.42
N VAL A 98 17.00 -18.06 -5.91
CA VAL A 98 15.66 -17.49 -5.67
C VAL A 98 15.75 -16.29 -4.73
N TRP A 99 16.45 -16.43 -3.61
CA TRP A 99 16.64 -15.37 -2.62
C TRP A 99 17.40 -14.17 -3.18
N GLU A 100 18.51 -14.39 -3.88
CA GLU A 100 19.30 -13.31 -4.50
C GLU A 100 18.41 -12.43 -5.38
N ILE A 101 17.56 -13.06 -6.19
CA ILE A 101 16.66 -12.39 -7.12
C ILE A 101 15.48 -11.73 -6.38
N SER A 102 14.76 -12.48 -5.54
CA SER A 102 13.54 -11.99 -4.87
C SER A 102 13.82 -10.98 -3.75
N SER A 103 15.03 -10.98 -3.17
CA SER A 103 15.38 -10.06 -2.08
C SER A 103 15.33 -8.60 -2.51
N GLN A 104 15.38 -8.29 -3.81
CA GLN A 104 15.20 -6.92 -4.32
C GLN A 104 13.81 -6.33 -3.97
N LEU A 105 12.81 -7.15 -3.64
CA LEU A 105 11.47 -6.71 -3.22
C LEU A 105 11.35 -6.52 -1.69
N VAL A 106 12.48 -6.62 -0.98
CA VAL A 106 12.59 -6.51 0.47
C VAL A 106 13.47 -5.32 0.80
N ALA A 107 13.07 -4.55 1.80
CA ALA A 107 13.84 -3.40 2.28
C ALA A 107 15.26 -3.82 2.68
N ASP A 108 16.26 -3.03 2.29
CA ASP A 108 17.69 -3.37 2.44
C ASP A 108 18.09 -3.68 3.89
N ASP A 109 17.59 -2.90 4.84
CA ASP A 109 17.80 -3.06 6.29
C ASP A 109 17.12 -4.32 6.85
N PHE A 110 16.09 -4.83 6.18
CA PHE A 110 15.36 -6.02 6.59
C PHE A 110 15.84 -7.31 5.91
N LYS A 111 16.59 -7.23 4.80
CA LYS A 111 17.06 -8.41 4.03
C LYS A 111 17.71 -9.49 4.91
N GLN A 112 18.61 -9.12 5.82
CA GLN A 112 19.30 -10.11 6.67
C GLN A 112 18.38 -10.80 7.67
N LYS A 113 17.48 -10.03 8.31
CA LYS A 113 16.47 -10.57 9.23
C LYS A 113 15.49 -11.47 8.50
N MET A 114 15.07 -11.09 7.30
CA MET A 114 14.22 -11.93 6.47
C MET A 114 14.94 -13.20 6.02
N LYS A 115 16.20 -13.10 5.56
CA LYS A 115 17.01 -14.26 5.17
C LYS A 115 17.08 -15.28 6.31
N SER A 116 17.35 -14.84 7.54
CA SER A 116 17.41 -15.74 8.69
C SER A 116 16.05 -16.35 9.04
N GLN A 117 14.96 -15.59 8.93
CA GLN A 117 13.61 -16.14 9.08
C GLN A 117 13.32 -17.21 8.01
N VAL A 118 13.68 -16.97 6.75
CA VAL A 118 13.47 -17.94 5.66
C VAL A 118 14.35 -19.18 5.83
N ILE A 119 15.62 -19.03 6.24
CA ILE A 119 16.54 -20.14 6.56
C ILE A 119 15.99 -20.99 7.71
N ASN A 120 15.52 -20.35 8.78
CA ASN A 120 15.12 -21.03 10.02
C ASN A 120 13.75 -21.74 9.92
N LEU A 121 12.96 -21.50 8.87
CA LEU A 121 11.69 -22.19 8.66
C LEU A 121 11.86 -23.68 8.33
N ASN A 122 13.06 -24.09 7.89
CA ASN A 122 13.35 -25.49 7.66
C ASN A 122 14.82 -25.80 8.04
N PRO A 123 15.07 -26.34 9.26
CA PRO A 123 16.43 -26.62 9.75
C PRO A 123 17.18 -27.65 8.89
N ASP A 124 16.48 -28.47 8.12
CA ASP A 124 17.05 -29.45 7.18
C ASP A 124 17.45 -28.82 5.83
N SER A 125 17.07 -27.57 5.57
CA SER A 125 17.44 -26.79 4.39
C SER A 125 18.14 -25.49 4.79
N GLN A 126 19.32 -25.61 5.39
CA GLN A 126 20.24 -24.49 5.41
C GLN A 126 20.58 -24.15 3.95
N PHE A 127 20.47 -22.89 3.55
CA PHE A 127 20.65 -22.45 2.15
C PHE A 127 21.98 -22.91 1.53
N GLU A 128 23.00 -23.13 2.36
CA GLU A 128 24.33 -23.61 1.96
C GLU A 128 24.43 -25.15 1.88
N ASN A 129 23.52 -25.88 2.54
CA ASN A 129 23.48 -27.33 2.66
C ASN A 129 22.12 -27.91 2.24
N VAL A 130 21.46 -27.33 1.22
CA VAL A 130 20.29 -27.98 0.62
C VAL A 130 20.78 -29.28 0.00
N ASN A 131 20.59 -30.38 0.74
CA ASN A 131 20.82 -31.72 0.23
C ASN A 131 20.11 -31.82 -1.11
N ARG A 132 20.86 -32.19 -2.16
CA ARG A 132 20.35 -32.37 -3.52
C ARG A 132 19.11 -33.26 -3.46
N GLY A 133 17.90 -32.69 -3.47
CA GLY A 133 16.68 -33.45 -3.21
C GLY A 133 15.59 -32.75 -2.39
N THR A 134 15.88 -31.66 -1.67
CA THR A 134 14.83 -30.91 -0.98
C THR A 134 14.17 -29.91 -1.93
N GLU A 135 12.84 -29.85 -1.91
CA GLU A 135 12.05 -28.86 -2.65
C GLU A 135 11.02 -28.24 -1.71
N ASN A 136 10.63 -27.00 -2.00
CA ASN A 136 9.72 -26.25 -1.15
C ASN A 136 8.69 -25.51 -1.98
N VAL A 137 7.43 -25.58 -1.57
CA VAL A 137 6.32 -24.89 -2.23
C VAL A 137 5.50 -24.15 -1.19
N LEU A 138 5.27 -22.85 -1.41
CA LEU A 138 4.34 -22.08 -0.60
C LEU A 138 2.93 -22.21 -1.18
N VAL A 139 2.01 -22.76 -0.40
CA VAL A 139 0.60 -22.87 -0.75
C VAL A 139 -0.20 -21.85 0.06
N ILE A 140 -0.47 -20.72 -0.59
CA ILE A 140 -1.25 -19.62 -0.02
C ILE A 140 -2.75 -19.99 -0.06
N GLN A 141 -3.39 -19.98 1.10
CA GLN A 141 -4.83 -20.23 1.22
C GLN A 141 -5.63 -18.92 1.21
N LYS A 142 -5.12 -17.90 1.91
CA LYS A 142 -5.78 -16.62 2.05
C LYS A 142 -4.79 -15.50 2.29
N ILE A 143 -5.11 -14.34 1.72
CA ILE A 143 -4.47 -13.06 2.02
C ILE A 143 -5.58 -12.09 2.42
N SER A 144 -5.44 -11.46 3.59
CA SER A 144 -6.40 -10.48 4.10
C SER A 144 -6.48 -9.25 3.21
N GLN A 145 -7.48 -8.40 3.48
CA GLN A 145 -7.43 -7.03 2.98
C GLN A 145 -6.28 -6.27 3.68
N PRO A 146 -5.60 -5.34 2.98
CA PRO A 146 -4.55 -4.54 3.59
C PRO A 146 -5.15 -3.52 4.56
N THR A 147 -4.59 -3.47 5.76
CA THR A 147 -4.93 -2.46 6.76
C THR A 147 -3.89 -1.36 6.70
N LYS A 148 -4.30 -0.13 6.39
CA LYS A 148 -3.40 1.03 6.40
C LYS A 148 -2.94 1.30 7.84
N ILE A 149 -1.62 1.38 8.04
CA ILE A 149 -0.98 1.60 9.34
C ILE A 149 -0.17 2.90 9.39
N GLY A 150 0.05 3.53 8.22
CA GLY A 150 0.77 4.78 8.07
C GLY A 150 0.62 5.31 6.64
N ASN A 151 1.26 6.44 6.34
CA ASN A 151 1.27 6.96 4.97
C ASN A 151 2.09 6.05 4.07
N GLY A 152 1.47 5.49 3.03
CA GLY A 152 2.08 4.48 2.16
C GLY A 152 2.55 3.22 2.89
N GLN A 153 1.93 2.86 4.02
CA GLN A 153 2.29 1.68 4.80
C GLN A 153 1.06 0.85 5.11
N TRP A 154 1.15 -0.44 4.85
CA TRP A 154 0.05 -1.38 5.05
C TRP A 154 0.53 -2.65 5.75
N LYS A 155 -0.40 -3.22 6.50
CA LYS A 155 -0.29 -4.54 7.09
C LYS A 155 -1.20 -5.51 6.35
N VAL A 156 -0.70 -6.68 6.02
CA VAL A 156 -1.43 -7.77 5.37
C VAL A 156 -1.19 -9.07 6.12
N GLU A 157 -2.24 -9.84 6.39
CA GLU A 157 -2.11 -11.17 6.97
C GLU A 157 -2.11 -12.22 5.86
N ILE A 158 -1.13 -13.10 5.89
CA ILE A 158 -1.04 -14.26 4.99
C ILE A 158 -1.28 -15.54 5.78
N PHE A 159 -2.15 -16.38 5.24
CA PHE A 159 -2.42 -17.73 5.75
C PHE A 159 -2.01 -18.71 4.66
N ALA A 160 -0.95 -19.46 4.93
CA ALA A 160 -0.35 -20.38 3.96
C ALA A 160 0.21 -21.62 4.66
N ASN A 161 0.48 -22.65 3.88
CA ASN A 161 1.29 -23.78 4.30
C ASN A 161 2.52 -23.86 3.40
N GLN A 162 3.65 -24.17 4.00
CA GLN A 162 4.87 -24.53 3.30
C GLN A 162 4.92 -26.04 3.19
N LEU A 163 4.99 -26.56 1.97
CA LEU A 163 5.16 -27.97 1.67
C LEU A 163 6.62 -28.22 1.35
N THR A 164 7.29 -29.02 2.17
CA THR A 164 8.69 -29.40 1.96
C THR A 164 8.75 -30.86 1.55
N PHE A 165 9.33 -31.11 0.39
CA PHE A 165 9.57 -32.45 -0.15
C PHE A 165 11.04 -32.79 0.04
N SER A 166 11.33 -34.06 0.31
CA SER A 166 12.71 -34.55 0.33
C SER A 166 12.84 -35.71 -0.66
N SER A 167 14.07 -36.08 -1.00
CA SER A 167 14.34 -37.22 -1.90
C SER A 167 13.73 -38.54 -1.40
N TYR A 168 13.54 -38.68 -0.08
CA TYR A 168 13.01 -39.89 0.56
C TYR A 168 11.53 -39.78 0.92
N ASP A 169 11.00 -38.56 1.07
CA ASP A 169 9.60 -38.29 1.36
C ASP A 169 8.98 -37.42 0.26
N LYS A 170 8.31 -38.10 -0.68
CA LYS A 170 7.58 -37.49 -1.80
C LYS A 170 6.17 -37.03 -1.44
N LEU A 171 5.64 -37.42 -0.28
CA LEU A 171 4.35 -36.92 0.21
C LEU A 171 4.51 -35.51 0.78
N GLY A 172 5.69 -35.24 1.32
CA GLY A 172 6.10 -33.93 1.79
C GLY A 172 5.54 -33.60 3.17
N LYS A 173 6.27 -32.76 3.89
CA LYS A 173 5.89 -32.26 5.21
C LYS A 173 5.25 -30.88 5.06
N SER A 174 4.09 -30.70 5.68
CA SER A 174 3.39 -29.41 5.73
C SER A 174 3.73 -28.67 7.02
N THR A 175 4.20 -27.43 6.89
CA THR A 175 4.45 -26.50 7.99
C THR A 175 3.58 -25.26 7.79
N SER A 176 2.87 -24.82 8.84
CA SER A 176 2.04 -23.61 8.75
C SER A 176 2.89 -22.34 8.62
N PHE A 177 2.51 -21.47 7.69
CA PHE A 177 3.12 -20.16 7.44
C PHE A 177 2.06 -19.06 7.56
N ASN A 178 1.66 -18.78 8.80
CA ASN A 178 0.69 -17.73 9.12
C ASN A 178 1.43 -16.50 9.64
N LYS A 179 1.52 -15.42 8.85
CA LYS A 179 2.33 -14.24 9.17
C LYS A 179 1.57 -12.93 8.95
N GLN A 180 2.03 -11.89 9.65
CA GLN A 180 1.75 -10.50 9.29
C GLN A 180 2.90 -9.99 8.42
N ILE A 181 2.57 -9.46 7.25
CA ILE A 181 3.51 -8.88 6.29
C ILE A 181 3.29 -7.37 6.29
N LEU A 182 4.34 -6.61 6.57
CA LEU A 182 4.32 -5.16 6.48
C LEU A 182 4.96 -4.71 5.17
N VAL A 183 4.22 -3.88 4.43
CA VAL A 183 4.57 -3.41 3.09
C VAL A 183 4.54 -1.90 3.08
N ARG A 184 5.52 -1.27 2.42
CA ARG A 184 5.55 0.19 2.22
C ARG A 184 5.73 0.56 0.76
N ALA A 185 5.18 1.71 0.38
CA ALA A 185 5.41 2.31 -0.92
C ALA A 185 6.80 2.97 -0.97
N ILE A 186 7.43 2.87 -2.13
CA ILE A 186 8.73 3.49 -2.44
C ILE A 186 8.58 4.38 -3.68
N ASN A 187 9.46 5.37 -3.82
CA ASN A 187 9.39 6.33 -4.92
C ASN A 187 9.97 5.78 -6.22
N GLU A 188 11.02 4.97 -6.11
CA GLU A 188 11.75 4.37 -7.22
C GLU A 188 11.57 2.85 -7.19
N PRO A 189 11.61 2.16 -8.35
CA PRO A 189 11.58 0.71 -8.37
C PRO A 189 12.81 0.15 -7.66
N ALA A 190 12.61 -0.76 -6.70
CA ALA A 190 13.72 -1.43 -6.01
C ALA A 190 14.44 -2.49 -6.88
N THR A 191 13.97 -2.71 -8.11
CA THR A 191 14.39 -3.82 -8.97
C THR A 191 15.14 -3.35 -10.20
N SER A 192 16.10 -4.15 -10.64
CA SER A 192 16.83 -3.94 -11.90
C SER A 192 16.98 -5.24 -12.67
N LEU A 193 17.05 -5.14 -14.01
CA LEU A 193 17.30 -6.29 -14.87
C LEU A 193 18.81 -6.41 -15.15
N PRO A 194 19.43 -7.56 -14.90
CA PRO A 194 20.81 -7.80 -15.31
C PRO A 194 20.91 -7.98 -16.83
N ASN A 195 22.14 -7.93 -17.37
CA ASN A 195 22.41 -8.03 -18.81
C ASN A 195 21.88 -9.33 -19.47
N ALA A 196 21.87 -10.44 -18.73
CA ALA A 196 21.36 -11.73 -19.18
C ALA A 196 20.27 -12.23 -18.20
N PRO A 197 19.04 -11.71 -18.28
CA PRO A 197 18.01 -11.96 -17.29
C PRO A 197 17.41 -13.38 -17.42
N LEU A 198 17.36 -14.09 -16.30
CA LEU A 198 16.55 -15.31 -16.15
C LEU A 198 15.04 -14.97 -16.08
N PRO A 199 14.13 -15.92 -16.37
CA PRO A 199 12.69 -15.70 -16.24
C PRO A 199 12.23 -15.15 -14.88
N SER A 200 12.89 -15.55 -13.78
CA SER A 200 12.64 -15.04 -12.43
C SER A 200 13.00 -13.56 -12.27
N HIS A 201 14.03 -13.06 -12.96
CA HIS A 201 14.36 -11.62 -12.96
C HIS A 201 13.22 -10.80 -13.57
N PHE A 202 12.60 -11.28 -14.65
CA PHE A 202 11.43 -10.61 -15.23
C PHE A 202 10.22 -10.66 -14.30
N ALA A 203 10.04 -11.74 -13.53
CA ALA A 203 8.97 -11.82 -12.54
C ALA A 203 9.17 -10.79 -11.43
N VAL A 204 10.39 -10.71 -10.86
CA VAL A 204 10.74 -9.70 -9.85
C VAL A 204 10.62 -8.28 -10.39
N TYR A 205 11.14 -8.03 -11.60
CA TYR A 205 11.05 -6.72 -12.22
C TYR A 205 9.60 -6.25 -12.35
N ARG A 206 8.70 -7.10 -12.88
CA ARG A 206 7.26 -6.80 -12.96
C ARG A 206 6.60 -6.57 -11.60
N LEU A 207 7.02 -7.29 -10.56
CA LEU A 207 6.53 -7.05 -9.20
C LEU A 207 7.03 -5.71 -8.64
N GLY A 208 8.27 -5.34 -8.95
CA GLY A 208 8.89 -4.08 -8.55
C GLY A 208 8.22 -2.84 -9.15
N GLU A 209 7.55 -2.96 -10.31
CA GLU A 209 6.75 -1.88 -10.91
C GLU A 209 5.58 -1.43 -10.02
N ALA A 210 5.13 -2.26 -9.07
CA ALA A 210 4.16 -1.85 -8.07
C ALA A 210 4.74 -0.79 -7.10
N ARG A 211 6.06 -0.58 -7.10
CA ARG A 211 6.79 0.34 -6.22
C ARG A 211 6.40 0.12 -4.75
N LEU A 212 6.49 -1.15 -4.35
CA LEU A 212 6.25 -1.65 -3.01
C LEU A 212 7.46 -2.46 -2.58
N GLU A 213 7.73 -2.48 -1.28
CA GLU A 213 8.70 -3.40 -0.68
C GLU A 213 8.19 -3.95 0.65
N ILE A 214 8.61 -5.18 0.97
CA ILE A 214 8.38 -5.80 2.28
C ILE A 214 9.46 -5.29 3.23
N TYR A 215 9.06 -4.65 4.32
CA TYR A 215 10.02 -4.09 5.30
C TYR A 215 9.96 -4.77 6.67
N ASN A 216 8.95 -5.62 6.92
CA ASN A 216 8.92 -6.45 8.12
C ASN A 216 7.98 -7.66 7.95
N VAL A 217 8.28 -8.74 8.67
CA VAL A 217 7.45 -9.95 8.77
C VAL A 217 7.40 -10.40 10.22
N CYS A 218 6.20 -10.64 10.73
CA CYS A 218 5.94 -11.00 12.12
C CYS A 218 5.00 -12.22 12.22
N GLU A 219 4.95 -12.83 13.40
CA GLU A 219 3.94 -13.84 13.72
C GLU A 219 2.54 -13.24 13.73
N ILE A 220 1.54 -14.05 13.40
CA ILE A 220 0.15 -13.57 13.33
C ILE A 220 -0.40 -13.07 14.67
N GLN A 221 0.17 -13.55 15.79
CA GLN A 221 -0.26 -13.20 17.14
C GLN A 221 0.48 -11.97 17.70
N ASP A 222 1.51 -11.49 17.01
CA ASP A 222 2.28 -10.33 17.47
C ASP A 222 1.45 -9.04 17.32
N LYS A 223 1.08 -8.45 18.45
CA LYS A 223 0.34 -7.18 18.51
C LYS A 223 1.24 -5.96 18.30
N ASN A 224 2.55 -6.12 18.48
CA ASN A 224 3.55 -5.07 18.38
C ASN A 224 4.31 -5.11 17.04
N CYS A 225 3.81 -5.86 16.05
CA CYS A 225 4.33 -5.85 14.70
C CYS A 225 4.23 -4.44 14.10
N SER A 226 5.29 -3.66 14.31
CA SER A 226 5.39 -2.25 13.99
C SER A 226 6.73 -2.01 13.31
N GLY A 227 6.75 -1.06 12.38
CA GLY A 227 7.84 -0.83 11.46
C GLY A 227 9.06 -0.11 11.99
N ASN A 228 9.14 0.10 13.30
CA ASN A 228 10.27 0.79 13.90
C ASN A 228 11.39 -0.23 14.15
N SER A 229 12.17 -0.52 13.11
CA SER A 229 13.59 -0.72 13.34
C SER A 229 14.19 0.65 13.62
N ASN A 230 14.87 0.77 14.76
CA ASN A 230 15.74 1.91 15.07
C ASN A 230 16.74 2.15 13.94
#